data_AF-A0A846AZ17-F1
#
_entry.id   AF-A0A846AZ17-F1
#
_cell.length_a   1.000
_cell.length_b   1.000
_cell.length_c   1.000
_cell.angle_alpha   90.00
_cell.angle_beta   90.00
_cell.angle_gamma   90.00
#
_symmetry.space_group_name_H-M   'P 1'
#
loop_
_entity.id
_entity.type
_entity.pdbx_description
1 polymer ?
#
loop_
_entity_poly.entity_id
_entity_poly.type
_entity_poly.pdbx_seq_one_letter_code
_entity_poly.pdbx_strand_id
1 'polypeptide(L)'
;MSLFPLSARATKLRVGVAGSPLFVIKDRDVQGISVEIWQELASLEELEYQLIPQDTVRNSVDSMTRGELDVVIGPISITSDRLEKVAFTQPYFLANIGLLISGERPKLWSRLQPFFGLAFMSSAGLLVVLLFTYLPKNWGRRLAEARATFYNCAIMKLVMYPPCLINTVEKKMFVE
;
A
#
# COMPACT_ATOMS: atom_id res chain seq x y z
N MET A 1 -27.72 -40.76 -12.35
CA MET A 1 -27.63 -41.53 -13.62
C MET A 1 -26.84 -40.70 -14.62
N SER A 2 -25.52 -40.88 -14.64
CA SER A 2 -24.66 -40.54 -15.78
C SER A 2 -23.47 -41.49 -15.69
N LEU A 3 -23.59 -42.58 -16.45
CA LEU A 3 -22.53 -43.53 -16.73
C LEU A 3 -21.43 -42.77 -17.46
N PHE A 4 -20.36 -42.38 -16.77
CA PHE A 4 -19.09 -42.23 -17.45
C PHE A 4 -18.68 -43.64 -17.88
N PRO A 5 -18.54 -43.94 -19.18
CA PRO A 5 -17.93 -45.18 -19.57
C PRO A 5 -16.47 -45.09 -19.12
N LEU A 6 -16.15 -45.74 -18.00
CA LEU A 6 -14.77 -46.02 -17.58
C LEU A 6 -14.20 -47.09 -18.53
N SER A 7 -14.15 -46.78 -19.82
CA SER A 7 -13.58 -47.64 -20.84
C SER A 7 -12.32 -46.99 -21.36
N ALA A 8 -11.24 -47.14 -20.59
CA ALA A 8 -9.84 -47.17 -21.04
C ALA A 8 -8.89 -47.31 -19.85
N ARG A 9 -9.03 -48.38 -19.05
CA ARG A 9 -8.14 -48.62 -17.88
C ARG A 9 -6.76 -49.19 -18.25
N ALA A 10 -6.21 -48.84 -19.42
CA ALA A 10 -4.95 -49.44 -19.89
C ALA A 10 -4.14 -48.55 -20.85
N THR A 11 -4.28 -47.22 -20.79
CA THR A 11 -3.42 -46.32 -21.58
C THR A 11 -2.72 -45.36 -20.64
N LYS A 12 -1.39 -45.35 -20.71
CA LYS A 12 -0.53 -44.43 -19.96
C LYS A 12 -0.92 -42.99 -20.29
N LEU A 13 -1.36 -42.25 -19.29
CA LEU A 13 -1.82 -40.87 -19.44
C LEU A 13 -0.66 -39.93 -19.77
N ARG A 14 -0.83 -39.09 -20.79
CA ARG A 14 0.14 -38.06 -21.17
C ARG A 14 -0.17 -36.78 -20.41
N VAL A 15 0.64 -36.51 -19.39
CA VAL A 15 0.42 -35.41 -18.44
C VAL A 15 1.37 -34.28 -18.78
N GLY A 16 0.82 -33.19 -19.32
CA GLY A 16 1.57 -31.97 -19.60
C GLY A 16 1.90 -31.23 -18.32
N VAL A 17 3.16 -30.84 -18.12
CA VAL A 17 3.58 -30.05 -16.97
C VAL A 17 4.03 -28.66 -17.43
N ALA A 18 3.27 -27.62 -17.11
CA ALA A 18 3.61 -26.23 -17.41
C ALA A 18 3.50 -25.36 -16.18
N GLY A 19 4.43 -24.43 -16.01
CA GLY A 19 4.41 -23.52 -14.87
C GLY A 19 5.72 -22.81 -14.65
N SER A 20 5.75 -22.04 -13.57
CA SER A 20 6.90 -21.33 -13.06
C SER A 20 7.43 -21.98 -11.77
N PRO A 21 8.62 -21.58 -11.30
CA PRO A 21 9.16 -22.02 -10.01
C PRO A 21 8.18 -21.83 -8.84
N LEU A 22 8.39 -22.61 -7.77
CA LEU A 22 7.44 -22.98 -6.69
C LEU A 22 6.44 -24.07 -7.08
N PHE A 23 5.86 -24.01 -8.28
CA PHE A 23 4.86 -24.99 -8.73
C PHE A 23 5.45 -26.10 -9.60
N VAL A 24 6.39 -25.72 -10.47
CA VAL A 24 7.09 -26.63 -11.38
C VAL A 24 8.55 -26.21 -11.47
N ILE A 25 9.44 -27.13 -11.18
CA ILE A 25 10.90 -27.02 -11.31
C ILE A 25 11.32 -28.05 -12.34
N LYS A 26 11.85 -27.57 -13.47
CA LYS A 26 12.27 -28.39 -14.61
C LYS A 26 13.79 -28.58 -14.56
N ASP A 27 14.27 -29.38 -13.61
CA ASP A 27 15.67 -29.78 -13.54
C ASP A 27 15.85 -31.18 -14.15
N ARG A 28 16.59 -32.09 -13.51
CA ARG A 28 16.65 -33.50 -13.93
C ARG A 28 15.34 -34.23 -13.73
N ASP A 29 14.70 -33.96 -12.59
CA ASP A 29 13.38 -34.47 -12.25
C ASP A 29 12.40 -33.31 -12.23
N VAL A 30 11.21 -33.53 -12.79
CA VAL A 30 10.13 -32.54 -12.75
C VAL A 30 9.56 -32.55 -11.34
N GLN A 31 9.76 -31.46 -10.60
CA GLN A 31 9.37 -31.34 -9.18
C GLN A 31 8.48 -30.13 -8.94
N GLY A 32 7.86 -30.04 -7.77
CA GLY A 32 7.08 -28.89 -7.31
C GLY A 32 5.66 -29.26 -6.88
N ILE A 33 4.98 -28.31 -6.25
CA ILE A 33 3.69 -28.55 -5.59
C ILE A 33 2.65 -29.14 -6.54
N SER A 34 2.58 -28.66 -7.78
CA SER A 34 1.61 -29.18 -8.76
C SER A 34 1.90 -30.61 -9.17
N VAL A 35 3.17 -31.02 -9.16
CA VAL A 35 3.62 -32.37 -9.52
C VAL A 35 3.37 -33.33 -8.36
N GLU A 36 3.68 -32.92 -7.14
CA GLU A 36 3.41 -33.69 -5.92
C GLU A 36 1.91 -33.99 -5.77
N ILE A 37 1.04 -32.98 -5.94
CA ILE A 37 -0.42 -33.19 -5.89
C ILE A 37 -0.85 -34.23 -6.95
N TRP A 38 -0.27 -34.18 -8.14
CA TRP A 38 -0.57 -35.14 -9.20
C TRP A 38 -0.07 -36.55 -8.89
N GLN A 39 1.16 -36.68 -8.39
CA GLN A 39 1.75 -37.96 -8.00
C GLN A 39 0.89 -38.66 -6.95
N GLU A 40 0.37 -37.89 -5.99
CA GLU A 40 -0.42 -38.40 -4.89
C GLU A 40 -1.80 -38.84 -5.39
N LEU A 41 -2.41 -38.04 -6.26
CA LEU A 41 -3.67 -38.41 -6.93
C LEU A 41 -3.50 -39.66 -7.81
N ALA A 42 -2.44 -39.73 -8.60
CA ALA A 42 -2.16 -40.86 -9.47
C ALA A 42 -1.87 -42.15 -8.68
N SER A 43 -1.25 -42.02 -7.50
CA SER A 43 -1.03 -43.13 -6.58
C SER A 43 -2.34 -43.64 -5.97
N LEU A 44 -3.22 -42.73 -5.55
CA LEU A 44 -4.53 -43.07 -4.97
C LEU A 44 -5.46 -43.77 -5.97
N GLU A 45 -5.41 -43.36 -7.24
CA GLU A 45 -6.28 -43.86 -8.31
C GLU A 45 -5.60 -44.96 -9.17
N GLU A 46 -4.38 -45.39 -8.80
CA GLU A 46 -3.59 -46.40 -9.50
C GLU A 46 -3.42 -46.10 -11.01
N LEU A 47 -3.12 -44.83 -11.34
CA LEU A 47 -3.00 -44.36 -12.72
C LEU A 47 -1.57 -44.48 -13.24
N GLU A 48 -1.41 -45.08 -14.41
CA GLU A 48 -0.16 -45.00 -15.17
C GLU A 48 -0.08 -43.68 -15.93
N TYR A 49 1.02 -42.94 -15.77
CA TYR A 49 1.20 -41.65 -16.45
C TYR A 49 2.64 -41.40 -16.91
N GLN A 50 2.79 -40.46 -17.84
CA GLN A 50 4.05 -39.90 -18.30
C GLN A 50 4.00 -38.38 -18.18
N LEU A 51 4.95 -37.81 -17.45
CA LEU A 51 5.13 -36.36 -17.36
C LEU A 51 5.83 -35.85 -18.63
N ILE A 52 5.22 -34.89 -19.31
CA ILE A 52 5.74 -34.24 -20.51
C ILE A 52 5.91 -32.75 -20.18
N PRO A 53 7.14 -32.25 -19.98
CA PRO A 53 7.36 -30.85 -19.69
C PRO A 53 6.96 -29.99 -20.90
N GLN A 54 6.26 -28.89 -20.63
CA GLN A 54 5.75 -27.96 -21.63
C GLN A 54 6.29 -26.56 -21.37
N ASP A 55 6.75 -25.86 -22.41
CA ASP A 55 7.42 -24.57 -22.25
C ASP A 55 6.52 -23.49 -21.67
N THR A 56 5.29 -23.40 -22.16
CA THR A 56 4.32 -22.38 -21.75
C THR A 56 2.96 -22.98 -21.48
N VAL A 57 2.20 -22.35 -20.57
CA VAL A 57 0.80 -22.72 -20.29
C VAL A 57 -0.06 -22.67 -21.54
N ARG A 58 0.18 -21.69 -22.43
CA ARG A 58 -0.52 -21.60 -23.71
C ARG A 58 -0.27 -22.82 -24.59
N ASN A 59 0.99 -23.22 -24.73
CA ASN A 59 1.32 -24.42 -25.51
C ASN A 59 0.66 -25.68 -24.94
N SER A 60 0.60 -25.82 -23.62
CA SER A 60 -0.07 -26.97 -23.00
C SER A 60 -1.57 -27.03 -23.30
N VAL A 61 -2.26 -25.89 -23.22
CA VAL A 61 -3.69 -25.81 -23.57
C VAL A 61 -3.88 -26.14 -25.05
N ASP A 62 -3.04 -25.59 -25.92
CA ASP A 62 -3.13 -25.84 -27.36
C ASP A 62 -2.82 -27.33 -27.68
N SER A 63 -1.80 -27.94 -27.06
CA SER A 63 -1.50 -29.37 -27.18
C SER A 63 -2.64 -30.27 -26.66
N MET A 64 -3.34 -29.85 -25.61
CA MET A 64 -4.53 -30.55 -25.12
C MET A 64 -5.66 -30.51 -26.15
N THR A 65 -5.90 -29.36 -26.79
CA THR A 65 -6.92 -29.25 -27.86
C THR A 65 -6.56 -30.07 -29.11
N ARG A 66 -5.26 -30.32 -29.37
CA ARG A 66 -4.79 -31.20 -30.44
C ARG A 66 -4.82 -32.70 -30.09
N GLY A 67 -5.15 -33.05 -28.85
CA GLY A 67 -5.10 -34.45 -28.39
C GLY A 67 -3.69 -35.01 -28.21
N GLU A 68 -2.68 -34.14 -28.07
CA GLU A 68 -1.29 -34.55 -27.76
C GLU A 68 -1.09 -34.83 -26.27
N LEU A 69 -1.94 -34.23 -25.42
CA LEU A 69 -1.94 -34.37 -23.97
C LEU A 69 -3.33 -34.74 -23.50
N ASP A 70 -3.40 -35.57 -22.46
CA ASP A 70 -4.67 -36.04 -21.88
C ASP A 70 -5.05 -35.18 -20.67
N VAL A 71 -4.05 -34.74 -19.90
CA VAL A 71 -4.21 -33.88 -18.72
C VAL A 71 -3.07 -32.86 -18.69
N VAL A 72 -3.33 -31.66 -18.18
CA VAL A 72 -2.30 -30.66 -17.92
C VAL A 72 -2.32 -30.26 -16.45
N ILE A 73 -1.15 -30.30 -15.81
CA ILE A 73 -0.94 -29.90 -14.42
C ILE A 73 -0.02 -28.68 -14.33
N GLY A 74 -0.30 -27.82 -13.36
CA GLY A 74 0.45 -26.58 -13.14
C GLY A 74 -0.38 -25.42 -12.62
N PRO A 75 0.22 -24.22 -12.44
CA PRO A 75 -0.48 -23.00 -12.09
C PRO A 75 -1.18 -22.41 -13.32
N ILE A 76 -2.30 -23.01 -13.71
CA ILE A 76 -3.07 -22.59 -14.88
C ILE A 76 -4.25 -21.73 -14.42
N SER A 77 -4.21 -20.45 -14.77
CA SER A 77 -5.35 -19.55 -14.54
C SER A 77 -6.56 -19.96 -15.38
N ILE A 78 -7.70 -20.05 -14.72
CA ILE A 78 -9.01 -20.28 -15.35
C ILE A 78 -9.47 -18.94 -15.93
N THR A 79 -9.61 -18.88 -17.25
CA THR A 79 -10.09 -17.70 -17.99
C THR A 79 -11.19 -18.12 -18.96
N SER A 80 -12.07 -17.19 -19.34
CA SER A 80 -13.18 -17.48 -20.27
C SER A 80 -12.70 -18.11 -21.57
N ASP A 81 -11.69 -17.51 -22.22
CA ASP A 81 -11.10 -18.02 -23.47
C ASP A 81 -10.54 -19.44 -23.38
N ARG A 82 -10.16 -19.90 -22.18
CA ARG A 82 -9.64 -21.26 -21.96
C ARG A 82 -10.77 -22.23 -21.61
N LEU A 83 -11.77 -21.79 -20.85
CA LEU A 83 -12.96 -22.58 -20.52
C LEU A 83 -13.75 -23.00 -21.76
N GLU A 84 -13.73 -22.18 -22.82
CA GLU A 84 -14.36 -22.53 -24.10
C GLU A 84 -13.62 -23.67 -24.84
N LYS A 85 -12.34 -23.90 -24.52
CA LYS A 85 -11.47 -24.83 -25.25
C LYS A 85 -11.19 -26.12 -24.49
N VAL A 86 -11.11 -26.06 -23.16
CA VAL A 86 -10.74 -27.19 -22.29
C VAL A 86 -11.57 -27.18 -21.01
N ALA A 87 -11.83 -28.36 -20.47
CA ALA A 87 -12.48 -28.52 -19.18
C ALA A 87 -11.47 -28.35 -18.03
N PHE A 88 -11.89 -27.66 -16.97
CA PHE A 88 -11.10 -27.47 -15.76
C PHE A 88 -11.67 -28.25 -14.57
N THR A 89 -10.79 -28.68 -13.69
CA THR A 89 -11.15 -29.21 -12.36
C THR A 89 -11.43 -28.07 -11.38
N GLN A 90 -11.77 -28.42 -10.14
CA GLN A 90 -11.82 -27.44 -9.06
C GLN A 90 -10.43 -26.85 -8.81
N PRO A 91 -10.32 -25.52 -8.56
CA PRO A 91 -9.05 -24.89 -8.29
C PRO A 91 -8.48 -25.36 -6.95
N TYR A 92 -7.25 -25.87 -6.96
CA TYR A 92 -6.52 -26.25 -5.74
C TYR A 92 -5.73 -25.09 -5.11
N PHE A 93 -5.56 -23.98 -5.84
CA PHE A 93 -4.83 -22.79 -5.40
C PHE A 93 -5.59 -21.51 -5.77
N LEU A 94 -5.85 -20.68 -4.77
CA LEU A 94 -6.48 -19.36 -4.95
C LEU A 94 -5.42 -18.28 -4.78
N ALA A 95 -5.03 -17.67 -5.90
CA ALA A 95 -4.10 -16.55 -5.90
C ALA A 95 -4.83 -15.23 -5.62
N ASN A 96 -4.27 -14.41 -4.73
CA ASN A 96 -4.69 -13.03 -4.52
C ASN A 96 -3.72 -12.07 -5.18
N ILE A 97 -4.23 -10.96 -5.72
CA ILE A 97 -3.40 -9.91 -6.31
C ILE A 97 -2.92 -9.00 -5.19
N GLY A 98 -1.61 -8.79 -5.09
CA GLY A 98 -0.99 -7.85 -4.16
C GLY A 98 0.02 -6.96 -4.88
N LEU A 99 0.14 -5.70 -4.44
CA LEU A 99 1.16 -4.78 -4.93
C LEU A 99 2.36 -4.81 -3.99
N LEU A 100 3.51 -5.26 -4.50
CA LEU A 100 4.78 -5.16 -3.78
C LEU A 100 5.47 -3.87 -4.20
N ILE A 101 5.68 -2.97 -3.23
CA ILE A 101 6.48 -1.76 -3.39
C ILE A 101 7.77 -1.91 -2.58
N SER A 102 8.85 -1.30 -3.06
CA SER A 102 10.10 -1.25 -2.29
C SER A 102 9.82 -0.61 -0.93
N GLY A 103 10.22 -1.29 0.14
CA GLY A 103 10.02 -0.85 1.52
C GLY A 103 10.92 0.31 1.96
N GLU A 104 11.51 1.05 1.01
CA GLU A 104 12.34 2.20 1.31
C GLU A 104 11.52 3.27 2.03
N ARG A 105 11.70 3.34 3.35
CA ARG A 105 11.14 4.43 4.14
C ARG A 105 11.83 5.71 3.69
N PRO A 106 11.09 6.74 3.23
CA PRO A 106 11.70 8.03 2.96
C PRO A 106 12.38 8.51 4.24
N LYS A 107 13.69 8.79 4.16
CA LYS A 107 14.48 9.27 5.29
C LYS A 107 13.83 10.56 5.82
N LEU A 108 13.90 10.80 7.13
CA LEU A 108 13.37 12.03 7.75
C LEU A 108 13.89 13.30 7.04
N TRP A 109 15.13 13.26 6.54
CA TRP A 109 15.74 14.33 5.75
C TRP A 109 15.02 14.61 4.42
N SER A 110 14.56 13.57 3.72
CA SER A 110 13.79 13.70 2.47
C SER A 110 12.43 14.38 2.67
N ARG A 111 11.90 14.39 3.91
CA ARG A 111 10.68 15.14 4.27
C ARG A 111 10.93 16.61 4.58
N LEU A 112 12.14 16.95 5.03
CA LEU A 112 12.53 18.32 5.38
C LEU A 112 13.14 19.09 4.20
N GLN A 113 13.67 18.37 3.21
CA GLN A 113 14.25 18.95 1.99
C GLN A 113 13.36 20.01 1.29
N PRO A 114 12.02 19.89 1.20
CA PRO A 114 11.17 20.90 0.59
C PRO A 114 11.21 22.28 1.28
N PHE A 115 11.51 22.34 2.58
CA PHE A 115 11.65 23.60 3.32
C PHE A 115 12.93 24.37 2.97
N PHE A 116 13.95 23.70 2.43
CA PHE A 116 15.18 24.34 1.95
C PHE A 116 15.16 24.63 0.45
N GLY A 117 13.99 24.51 -0.20
CA GLY A 117 13.82 24.87 -1.60
C GLY A 117 13.87 26.39 -1.81
N LEU A 118 14.45 26.81 -2.95
CA LEU A 118 14.53 28.22 -3.35
C LEU A 118 13.16 28.92 -3.34
N ALA A 119 12.08 28.19 -3.67
CA ALA A 119 10.70 28.68 -3.64
C ALA A 119 10.17 28.97 -2.22
N PHE A 120 10.57 28.15 -1.24
CA PHE A 120 10.25 28.41 0.17
C PHE A 120 11.04 29.63 0.66
N MET A 121 12.32 29.72 0.31
CA MET A 121 13.18 30.85 0.68
C MET A 121 12.72 32.16 0.05
N SER A 122 12.26 32.17 -1.21
CA SER A 122 11.76 33.38 -1.87
C SER A 122 10.47 33.88 -1.23
N SER A 123 9.56 32.95 -0.90
CA SER A 123 8.30 33.27 -0.23
C SER A 123 8.52 33.77 1.20
N ALA A 124 9.37 33.09 1.97
CA ALA A 124 9.75 33.51 3.33
C ALA A 124 10.50 34.85 3.31
N GLY A 125 11.41 35.04 2.35
CA GLY A 125 12.13 36.30 2.16
C GLY A 125 11.21 37.46 1.85
N LEU A 126 10.25 37.28 0.93
CA LEU A 126 9.24 38.30 0.64
C LEU A 126 8.42 38.66 1.89
N LEU A 127 7.99 37.66 2.66
CA LEU A 127 7.24 37.88 3.89
C LEU A 127 8.06 38.67 4.92
N VAL A 128 9.34 38.34 5.10
CA VAL A 128 10.25 39.08 5.99
C VAL A 128 10.44 40.52 5.51
N VAL A 129 10.61 40.74 4.20
CA VAL A 129 10.74 42.08 3.62
C VAL A 129 9.47 42.91 3.81
N LEU A 130 8.29 42.31 3.59
CA LEU A 130 7.01 42.98 3.87
C LEU A 130 6.90 43.31 5.36
N LEU A 131 7.20 42.37 6.25
CA LEU A 131 7.15 42.59 7.69
C LEU A 131 8.09 43.73 8.12
N PHE A 132 9.34 43.74 7.63
CA PHE A 132 10.33 44.78 7.94
C PHE A 132 10.03 46.14 7.31
N THR A 133 9.30 46.21 6.20
CA THR A 133 8.94 47.50 5.58
C THR A 133 7.73 48.15 6.26
N TYR A 134 6.75 47.35 6.70
CA TYR A 134 5.50 47.85 7.28
C TYR A 134 5.53 48.00 8.81
N LEU A 135 6.27 47.17 9.55
CA LEU A 135 6.35 47.27 11.02
C LEU A 135 7.01 48.58 11.50
N PRO A 136 8.28 48.90 11.19
CA PRO A 136 8.91 50.10 11.73
C PRO A 136 8.20 51.40 11.31
N LYS A 137 7.58 51.43 10.12
CA LYS A 137 6.93 52.63 9.56
C LYS A 137 5.56 52.95 10.18
N ASN A 138 4.81 51.94 10.62
CA ASN A 138 3.51 52.13 11.29
C ASN A 138 3.58 52.12 12.82
N TRP A 139 4.66 51.60 13.41
CA TRP A 139 4.82 51.59 14.87
C TRP A 139 5.12 52.99 15.45
N GLY A 140 5.81 53.87 14.71
CA GLY A 140 6.08 55.24 15.16
C GLY A 140 4.83 56.12 15.35
N ARG A 141 3.80 55.97 14.49
CA ARG A 141 2.54 56.72 14.60
C ARG A 141 1.59 56.16 15.67
N ARG A 142 1.51 54.83 15.82
CA ARG A 142 0.65 54.19 16.84
C ARG A 142 1.20 54.30 18.27
N LEU A 143 2.52 54.38 18.45
CA LEU A 143 3.13 54.63 19.77
C LEU A 143 2.95 56.09 20.24
N ALA A 144 2.86 57.05 19.32
CA ALA A 144 2.57 58.45 19.66
C ALA A 144 1.14 58.62 20.18
N GLU A 145 0.15 57.97 19.55
CA GLU A 145 -1.25 57.97 20.01
C GLU A 145 -1.41 57.24 21.37
N ALA A 146 -0.73 56.11 21.56
CA ALA A 146 -0.77 55.37 22.82
C ALA A 146 -0.19 56.16 24.02
N ARG A 147 0.81 57.03 23.81
CA ARG A 147 1.36 57.90 24.88
C ARG A 147 0.42 59.06 25.26
N ALA A 148 -0.33 59.61 24.30
CA ALA A 148 -1.27 60.70 24.56
C ALA A 148 -2.49 60.24 25.39
N THR A 149 -3.03 59.05 25.12
CA THR A 149 -4.14 58.48 25.90
C THR A 149 -3.71 58.13 27.34
N PHE A 150 -2.47 57.67 27.53
CA PHE A 150 -1.93 57.35 28.86
C PHE A 150 -1.71 58.61 29.72
N TYR A 151 -1.22 59.72 29.14
CA TYR A 151 -1.01 60.98 29.87
C TYR A 151 -2.31 61.67 30.30
N ASN A 152 -3.33 61.72 29.44
CA ASN A 152 -4.63 62.31 29.81
C ASN A 152 -5.37 61.49 30.89
N CYS A 153 -5.24 60.16 30.86
CA CYS A 153 -5.83 59.30 31.89
C CYS A 153 -5.07 59.38 33.23
N ALA A 154 -3.75 59.57 33.20
CA ALA A 154 -2.93 59.78 34.39
C ALA A 154 -3.19 61.15 35.07
N ILE A 155 -3.36 62.23 34.30
CA ILE A 155 -3.66 63.56 34.85
C ILE A 155 -5.08 63.61 35.43
N MET A 156 -6.08 62.97 34.80
CA MET A 156 -7.45 62.89 35.34
C MET A 156 -7.49 62.17 36.70
N LYS A 157 -6.70 61.09 36.87
CA LYS A 157 -6.57 60.39 38.16
C LYS A 157 -5.85 61.20 39.25
N LEU A 158 -5.05 62.20 38.88
CA LEU A 158 -4.28 63.03 39.83
C LEU A 158 -5.04 64.27 40.32
N VAL A 159 -6.00 64.78 39.54
CA VAL A 159 -6.76 65.99 39.90
C VAL A 159 -8.03 65.69 40.71
N MET A 160 -8.57 64.46 40.63
CA MET A 160 -9.91 64.17 41.17
C MET A 160 -9.96 63.03 42.19
N TYR A 161 -8.89 62.70 42.92
CA TYR A 161 -8.99 61.89 44.17
C TYR A 161 -7.66 61.85 44.96
N PRO A 162 -7.48 62.62 46.05
CA PRO A 162 -6.51 62.32 47.10
C PRO A 162 -7.23 61.59 48.27
N PRO A 163 -6.51 60.94 49.20
CA PRO A 163 -6.34 59.49 49.20
C PRO A 163 -7.06 58.85 50.39
N CYS A 164 -7.81 57.77 50.16
CA CYS A 164 -8.28 56.94 51.26
C CYS A 164 -7.99 55.46 51.01
N LEU A 165 -7.06 54.97 51.83
CA LEU A 165 -6.94 53.61 52.35
C LEU A 165 -6.51 52.50 51.39
N ILE A 166 -5.19 52.33 51.37
CA ILE A 166 -4.53 51.07 51.73
C ILE A 166 -5.37 50.25 52.73
N ASN A 167 -5.76 49.04 52.31
CA ASN A 167 -5.99 47.80 53.09
C ASN A 167 -7.30 47.09 52.76
N THR A 168 -7.24 46.22 51.75
CA THR A 168 -7.84 44.87 51.70
C THR A 168 -7.52 44.38 50.28
N VAL A 169 -6.75 43.33 50.02
CA VAL A 169 -7.07 41.94 50.28
C VAL A 169 -5.77 41.13 50.07
N GLU A 170 -5.00 40.92 51.14
CA GLU A 170 -4.06 39.81 51.24
C GLU A 170 -4.46 39.01 52.48
N LYS A 171 -5.54 38.23 52.36
CA LYS A 171 -5.87 36.99 53.11
C LYS A 171 -7.37 36.74 53.10
N LYS A 172 -7.79 35.82 52.23
CA LYS A 172 -8.74 34.72 52.45
C LYS A 172 -8.97 34.09 51.06
N MET A 173 -8.45 32.90 50.78
CA MET A 173 -8.98 31.63 51.29
C MET A 173 -10.51 31.65 51.10
N PHE A 174 -11.02 31.01 50.04
CA PHE A 174 -11.54 29.64 50.15
C PHE A 174 -12.54 29.58 51.33
N VAL A 175 -13.83 29.37 51.07
CA VAL A 175 -14.40 28.03 51.33
C VAL A 175 -13.57 27.29 52.39
N GLU A 176 -14.09 27.35 53.61
CA GLU A 176 -13.65 26.71 54.86
C GLU A 176 -12.35 27.21 55.52
#